data_AF-A0A534V6D7-F1
#
_entry.id   AF-A0A534V6D7-F1
#
_cell.length_a   1.000
_cell.length_b   1.000
_cell.length_c   1.000
_cell.angle_alpha   90.00
_cell.angle_beta   90.00
_cell.angle_gamma   90.00
#
_symmetry.space_group_name_H-M   'P 1'
#
loop_
_entity.id
_entity.type
_entity.pdbx_description
1 polymer ?
#
loop_
_entity_poly.entity_id
_entity_poly.type
_entity_poly.pdbx_seq_one_letter_code
_entity_poly.pdbx_strand_id
1 'polypeptide(L)'
;MVFTRVRVNLAGLQPNAVYTVTHPYGVKSLTTNALGAVVDTVTVGAIPISLLPTAFSLALNGPVGSTFLTWDTAPPAGFIGDGLTPHTITGSPCGTNFVQVTGPGLPIGGVGTNLFTITGQTINVCGNGVLDAGEQCDDGNTLAGDCCSPTCKFEPLGSPCTAASVCTNNACNGACACGFLSFNAIPCNDGNVCTVGDTCTLGACLGTPANCDDANVCTTDICTPPAVGCVHLANALACDDGKAATTGDSCSGGKCMGFTADAKLTLIAGENPSLAGFPAVGDARTDGTSVRVSLTNMDPARFPVGCAGSTITVGGISGTAAVTPFASQAVPLVRATAVNFQVPGTVAAGSTAQIRLSCAVGAVVHSTRWS
;
A
#
# COMPACT_ATOMS: atom_id res chain seq x y z
N MET A 1 -48.21 6.27 -15.19
CA MET A 1 -47.73 7.27 -16.17
C MET A 1 -47.46 8.55 -15.41
N VAL A 2 -46.31 9.18 -15.63
CA VAL A 2 -46.00 10.48 -15.03
C VAL A 2 -46.20 11.55 -16.11
N PHE A 3 -46.76 12.69 -15.77
CA PHE A 3 -46.84 13.86 -16.65
C PHE A 3 -47.09 15.12 -15.81
N THR A 4 -46.73 16.27 -16.36
CA THR A 4 -47.24 17.57 -15.90
C THR A 4 -48.17 18.14 -16.95
N ARG A 5 -49.23 18.82 -16.53
CA ARG A 5 -50.23 19.38 -17.43
C ARG A 5 -50.82 20.66 -16.88
N VAL A 6 -50.93 21.67 -17.75
CA VAL A 6 -51.83 22.80 -17.56
C VAL A 6 -52.93 22.68 -18.62
N ARG A 7 -54.18 22.64 -18.16
CA ARG A 7 -55.36 22.63 -19.04
C ARG A 7 -56.25 23.81 -18.70
N VAL A 8 -56.62 24.58 -19.71
CA VAL A 8 -57.56 25.69 -19.62
C VAL A 8 -58.75 25.36 -20.51
N ASN A 9 -59.95 25.39 -19.94
CA ASN A 9 -61.20 25.22 -20.67
C ASN A 9 -62.09 26.44 -20.40
N LEU A 10 -62.32 27.23 -21.44
CA LEU A 10 -63.20 28.39 -21.39
C LEU A 10 -64.34 28.19 -22.38
N ALA A 11 -65.55 28.57 -21.98
CA ALA A 11 -66.75 28.51 -22.80
C ALA A 11 -67.67 29.69 -22.48
N GLY A 12 -68.63 29.98 -23.37
CA GLY A 12 -69.56 31.09 -23.19
C GLY A 12 -68.92 32.48 -23.36
N LEU A 13 -67.77 32.55 -24.03
CA LEU A 13 -67.04 33.78 -24.31
C LEU A 13 -67.44 34.35 -25.68
N GLN A 14 -66.95 35.55 -26.02
CA GLN A 14 -67.17 36.09 -27.37
C GLN A 14 -66.44 35.22 -28.41
N PRO A 15 -67.08 34.90 -29.56
CA PRO A 15 -66.45 34.14 -30.63
C PRO A 15 -65.23 34.85 -31.26
N ASN A 16 -64.22 34.07 -31.66
CA ASN A 16 -63.02 34.55 -32.37
C ASN A 16 -62.30 35.73 -31.70
N ALA A 17 -62.31 35.76 -30.36
CA ALA A 17 -61.74 36.84 -29.56
C ALA A 17 -60.58 36.33 -28.70
N VAL A 18 -59.66 37.24 -28.39
CA VAL A 18 -58.45 36.95 -27.60
C VAL A 18 -58.72 37.21 -26.13
N TYR A 19 -58.38 36.22 -25.30
CA TYR A 19 -58.44 36.27 -23.84
C TYR A 19 -57.05 36.04 -23.26
N THR A 20 -56.74 36.76 -22.17
CA THR A 20 -55.51 36.55 -21.39
C THR A 20 -55.85 35.79 -20.13
N VAL A 21 -55.17 34.65 -19.92
CA VAL A 21 -55.31 33.78 -18.75
C VAL A 21 -54.04 33.86 -17.94
N THR A 22 -54.10 34.54 -16.80
CA THR A 22 -53.03 34.53 -15.79
C THR A 22 -53.30 33.38 -14.83
N HIS A 23 -52.31 32.53 -14.58
CA HIS A 23 -52.40 31.39 -13.67
C HIS A 23 -51.09 31.23 -12.89
N PRO A 24 -51.00 30.32 -11.90
CA PRO A 24 -49.80 30.18 -11.05
C PRO A 24 -48.49 29.81 -11.73
N TYR A 25 -48.54 29.46 -13.02
CA TYR A 25 -47.38 29.01 -13.78
C TYR A 25 -47.17 29.86 -15.04
N GLY A 26 -47.75 31.05 -15.09
CA GLY A 26 -47.53 32.01 -16.16
C GLY A 26 -48.80 32.63 -16.72
N VAL A 27 -48.65 33.26 -17.89
CA VAL A 27 -49.72 33.97 -18.59
C VAL A 27 -49.86 33.37 -19.99
N LYS A 28 -51.10 33.11 -20.42
CA LYS A 28 -51.43 32.60 -21.75
C LYS A 28 -52.38 33.54 -22.48
N SER A 29 -52.15 33.73 -23.78
CA SER A 29 -53.10 34.40 -24.66
C SER A 29 -53.79 33.34 -25.52
N LEU A 30 -55.12 33.24 -25.42
CA LEU A 30 -55.92 32.19 -26.03
C LEU A 30 -57.00 32.82 -26.91
N THR A 31 -57.18 32.29 -28.13
CA THR A 31 -58.24 32.74 -29.05
C THR A 31 -59.40 31.74 -29.02
N THR A 32 -60.61 32.23 -28.80
CA THR A 32 -61.82 31.40 -28.84
C THR A 32 -62.18 31.00 -30.26
N ASN A 33 -62.83 29.86 -30.43
CA ASN A 33 -63.39 29.44 -31.71
C ASN A 33 -64.70 30.19 -32.04
N ALA A 34 -65.34 29.82 -33.16
CA ALA A 34 -66.61 30.41 -33.60
C ALA A 34 -67.78 30.21 -32.62
N LEU A 35 -67.66 29.32 -31.64
CA LEU A 35 -68.65 29.06 -30.59
C LEU A 35 -68.30 29.78 -29.27
N GLY A 36 -67.25 30.60 -29.23
CA GLY A 36 -66.84 31.26 -28.00
C GLY A 36 -66.20 30.31 -26.97
N ALA A 37 -65.58 29.23 -27.44
CA ALA A 37 -64.93 28.24 -26.58
C ALA A 37 -63.45 28.07 -26.94
N VAL A 38 -62.63 27.73 -25.95
CA VAL A 38 -61.24 27.33 -26.14
C VAL A 38 -60.87 26.25 -25.14
N VAL A 39 -60.19 25.21 -25.65
CA VAL A 39 -59.58 24.17 -24.84
C VAL A 39 -58.10 24.16 -25.17
N ASP A 40 -57.29 24.66 -24.24
CA ASP A 40 -55.83 24.62 -24.34
C ASP A 40 -55.28 23.58 -23.37
N THR A 41 -54.41 22.70 -23.85
CA THR A 41 -53.76 21.68 -23.02
C THR A 41 -52.29 21.59 -23.38
N VAL A 42 -51.43 21.92 -22.43
CA VAL A 42 -49.99 21.69 -22.52
C VAL A 42 -49.66 20.53 -21.59
N THR A 43 -49.08 19.45 -22.13
CA THR A 43 -48.72 18.24 -21.38
C THR A 43 -47.28 17.84 -21.71
N VAL A 44 -46.48 17.53 -20.69
CA VAL A 44 -45.09 17.07 -20.83
C VAL A 44 -44.88 15.81 -20.00
N GLY A 45 -44.08 14.88 -20.52
CA GLY A 45 -43.58 13.73 -19.77
C GLY A 45 -44.45 12.47 -19.79
N ALA A 46 -45.59 12.44 -20.51
CA ALA A 46 -46.63 11.38 -20.57
C ALA A 46 -46.12 9.95 -20.91
N ILE A 47 -45.27 9.43 -20.03
CA ILE A 47 -44.46 8.23 -20.19
C ILE A 47 -44.72 7.37 -18.94
N PRO A 48 -44.96 6.06 -19.09
CA PRO A 48 -45.00 5.13 -17.97
C PRO A 48 -43.62 5.07 -17.28
N ILE A 49 -43.59 5.21 -15.95
CA ILE A 49 -42.33 5.13 -15.19
C ILE A 49 -41.65 3.76 -15.32
N SER A 50 -42.43 2.70 -15.61
CA SER A 50 -41.93 1.36 -15.90
C SER A 50 -41.16 1.24 -17.21
N LEU A 51 -41.35 2.17 -18.15
CA LEU A 51 -40.67 2.18 -19.45
C LEU A 51 -39.43 3.08 -19.45
N LEU A 52 -39.36 4.04 -18.53
CA LEU A 52 -38.23 4.96 -18.39
C LEU A 52 -38.09 5.40 -16.93
N PRO A 53 -37.07 4.92 -16.20
CA PRO A 53 -36.85 5.33 -14.81
C PRO A 53 -36.69 6.85 -14.62
N THR A 54 -36.20 7.57 -15.63
CA THR A 54 -36.05 9.03 -15.62
C THR A 54 -37.31 9.79 -16.09
N ALA A 55 -38.45 9.11 -16.30
CA ALA A 55 -39.70 9.74 -16.75
C ALA A 55 -40.15 10.89 -15.83
N PHE A 56 -39.81 10.83 -14.54
CA PHE A 56 -40.12 11.89 -13.59
C PHE A 56 -39.37 13.19 -13.91
N SER A 57 -38.06 13.12 -14.18
CA SER A 57 -37.25 14.28 -14.57
C SER A 57 -37.76 14.94 -15.85
N LEU A 58 -38.24 14.14 -16.81
CA LEU A 58 -38.86 14.68 -18.04
C LEU A 58 -40.16 15.43 -17.74
N ALA A 59 -41.01 14.91 -16.85
CA ALA A 59 -42.25 15.57 -16.47
C ALA A 59 -42.00 16.91 -15.74
N LEU A 60 -40.94 17.00 -14.91
CA LEU A 60 -40.56 18.23 -14.20
C LEU A 60 -40.13 19.37 -15.13
N ASN A 61 -39.72 19.10 -16.38
CA ASN A 61 -39.45 20.13 -17.39
C ASN A 61 -40.72 20.69 -18.05
N GLY A 62 -41.90 20.30 -17.59
CA GLY A 62 -43.16 20.74 -18.16
C GLY A 62 -43.73 22.04 -17.56
N PRO A 63 -44.98 22.38 -17.90
CA PRO A 63 -45.56 23.69 -17.61
C PRO A 63 -45.79 23.99 -16.12
N VAL A 64 -45.64 23.01 -15.23
CA VAL A 64 -45.75 23.16 -13.78
C VAL A 64 -44.36 23.26 -13.12
N GLY A 65 -43.28 22.93 -13.84
CA GLY A 65 -41.92 22.95 -13.31
C GLY A 65 -41.70 21.98 -12.14
N SER A 66 -40.76 22.35 -11.25
CA SER A 66 -40.46 21.65 -10.00
C SER A 66 -41.16 22.21 -8.77
N THR A 67 -41.89 23.32 -8.91
CA THR A 67 -42.56 24.01 -7.81
C THR A 67 -44.02 23.57 -7.73
N PHE A 68 -44.39 22.91 -6.65
CA PHE A 68 -45.78 22.53 -6.38
C PHE A 68 -46.48 23.65 -5.60
N LEU A 69 -47.73 23.94 -5.98
CA LEU A 69 -48.57 24.81 -5.16
C LEU A 69 -48.91 24.11 -3.85
N THR A 70 -49.03 24.87 -2.78
CA THR A 70 -49.48 24.39 -1.46
C THR A 70 -50.46 25.39 -0.85
N TRP A 71 -51.24 24.99 0.15
CA TRP A 71 -52.03 25.94 0.95
C TRP A 71 -51.12 27.04 1.52
N ASP A 72 -51.60 28.28 1.51
CA ASP A 72 -50.86 29.42 2.09
C ASP A 72 -50.80 29.40 3.62
N THR A 73 -51.71 28.67 4.26
CA THR A 73 -51.66 28.30 5.69
C THR A 73 -51.25 26.84 5.85
N ALA A 74 -51.03 26.38 7.10
CA ALA A 74 -50.55 25.02 7.37
C ALA A 74 -51.50 23.95 6.77
N PRO A 75 -51.08 23.23 5.70
CA PRO A 75 -51.87 22.13 5.15
C PRO A 75 -51.91 20.95 6.13
N PRO A 76 -52.78 19.92 5.90
CA PRO A 76 -52.73 18.69 6.67
C PRO A 76 -51.32 18.10 6.68
N ALA A 77 -50.88 17.61 7.84
CA ALA A 77 -49.53 17.08 8.01
C ALA A 77 -49.21 15.99 6.98
N GLY A 78 -48.13 16.18 6.22
CA GLY A 78 -47.72 15.27 5.14
C GLY A 78 -48.43 15.50 3.81
N PHE A 79 -49.21 16.57 3.63
CA PHE A 79 -49.91 16.88 2.40
C PHE A 79 -49.69 18.34 1.98
N ILE A 80 -49.83 18.62 0.68
CA ILE A 80 -49.81 20.00 0.14
C ILE A 80 -51.20 20.66 0.15
N GLY A 81 -52.25 19.90 0.46
CA GLY A 81 -53.65 20.28 0.57
C GLY A 81 -54.53 19.04 0.76
N ASP A 82 -55.80 19.23 1.15
CA ASP A 82 -56.74 18.13 1.44
C ASP A 82 -57.47 17.55 0.20
N GLY A 83 -57.29 18.16 -0.96
CA GLY A 83 -57.95 17.81 -2.22
C GLY A 83 -59.44 18.12 -2.31
N LEU A 84 -60.04 18.69 -1.28
CA LEU A 84 -61.49 18.86 -1.15
C LEU A 84 -61.88 20.32 -0.91
N THR A 85 -61.16 21.02 -0.03
CA THR A 85 -61.49 22.37 0.42
C THR A 85 -60.80 23.39 -0.50
N PRO A 86 -61.57 24.27 -1.19
CA PRO A 86 -60.98 25.41 -1.87
C PRO A 86 -60.26 26.31 -0.87
N HIS A 87 -58.97 26.51 -1.08
CA HIS A 87 -58.12 27.29 -0.18
C HIS A 87 -57.24 28.23 -1.00
N THR A 88 -56.81 29.33 -0.39
CA THR A 88 -55.73 30.17 -0.92
C THR A 88 -54.42 29.40 -0.98
N ILE A 89 -53.56 29.74 -1.93
CA ILE A 89 -52.35 28.96 -2.23
C ILE A 89 -51.11 29.81 -2.26
N THR A 90 -49.95 29.16 -2.11
CA THR A 90 -48.62 29.74 -2.32
C THR A 90 -47.77 28.78 -3.16
N GLY A 91 -46.56 29.21 -3.51
CA GLY A 91 -45.61 28.39 -4.28
C GLY A 91 -45.64 28.63 -5.79
N SER A 92 -46.41 29.63 -6.29
CA SER A 92 -46.33 30.04 -7.69
C SER A 92 -44.91 30.51 -8.05
N PRO A 93 -44.25 29.93 -9.06
CA PRO A 93 -42.95 30.42 -9.56
C PRO A 93 -43.06 31.79 -10.25
N CYS A 94 -44.27 32.23 -10.61
CA CYS A 94 -44.53 33.50 -11.27
C CYS A 94 -45.09 34.58 -10.31
N GLY A 95 -45.20 34.29 -9.01
CA GLY A 95 -45.80 35.18 -8.02
C GLY A 95 -47.32 35.36 -8.16
N THR A 96 -47.98 34.52 -8.96
CA THR A 96 -49.41 34.61 -9.28
C THR A 96 -50.20 33.51 -8.57
N ASN A 97 -50.54 33.71 -7.29
CA ASN A 97 -51.30 32.72 -6.50
C ASN A 97 -52.82 32.72 -6.79
N PHE A 98 -53.20 32.94 -8.05
CA PHE A 98 -54.59 33.05 -8.49
C PHE A 98 -54.72 32.66 -9.96
N VAL A 99 -55.95 32.42 -10.41
CA VAL A 99 -56.30 32.34 -11.82
C VAL A 99 -57.20 33.52 -12.18
N GLN A 100 -56.91 34.20 -13.29
CA GLN A 100 -57.68 35.34 -13.78
C GLN A 100 -57.76 35.30 -15.30
N VAL A 101 -58.97 35.51 -15.82
CA VAL A 101 -59.25 35.61 -17.25
C VAL A 101 -59.71 37.01 -17.57
N THR A 102 -58.98 37.71 -18.44
CA THR A 102 -59.35 39.03 -18.94
C THR A 102 -59.58 38.96 -20.45
N GLY A 103 -60.48 39.79 -20.96
CA GLY A 103 -60.80 39.84 -22.37
C GLY A 103 -62.14 40.50 -22.63
N PRO A 104 -62.54 40.60 -23.90
CA PRO A 104 -63.75 41.31 -24.28
C PRO A 104 -65.01 40.60 -23.77
N GLY A 105 -66.00 41.38 -23.34
CA GLY A 105 -67.24 40.87 -22.75
C GLY A 105 -67.16 40.42 -21.28
N LEU A 106 -65.98 40.47 -20.65
CA LEU A 106 -65.81 40.26 -19.21
C LEU A 106 -65.79 41.61 -18.45
N PRO A 107 -66.05 41.62 -17.13
CA PRO A 107 -65.91 42.83 -16.31
C PRO A 107 -64.50 43.45 -16.41
N ILE A 108 -64.38 44.74 -16.04
CA ILE A 108 -63.07 45.40 -15.89
C ILE A 108 -62.27 44.65 -14.82
N GLY A 109 -61.05 44.22 -15.17
CA GLY A 109 -60.25 43.33 -14.33
C GLY A 109 -60.56 41.84 -14.52
N GLY A 110 -61.50 41.47 -15.39
CA GLY A 110 -61.80 40.10 -15.74
C GLY A 110 -62.56 39.32 -14.66
N VAL A 111 -62.48 38.00 -14.73
CA VAL A 111 -63.08 37.06 -13.77
C VAL A 111 -61.99 36.12 -13.27
N GLY A 112 -61.94 35.83 -11.98
CA GLY A 112 -60.89 35.01 -11.41
C GLY A 112 -61.19 34.51 -10.00
N THR A 113 -60.30 33.66 -9.49
CA THR A 113 -60.31 33.14 -8.12
C THR A 113 -58.89 32.91 -7.64
N ASN A 114 -58.66 33.06 -6.34
CA ASN A 114 -57.44 32.63 -5.66
C ASN A 114 -57.64 31.35 -4.83
N LEU A 115 -58.82 30.72 -4.92
CA LEU A 115 -59.15 29.48 -4.23
C LEU A 115 -58.92 28.27 -5.15
N PHE A 116 -58.21 27.27 -4.64
CA PHE A 116 -57.87 26.04 -5.35
C PHE A 116 -58.09 24.83 -4.44
N THR A 117 -58.48 23.70 -5.04
CA THR A 117 -58.37 22.39 -4.40
C THR A 117 -57.04 21.76 -4.81
N ILE A 118 -56.13 21.60 -3.85
CA ILE A 118 -54.81 21.00 -4.08
C ILE A 118 -54.80 19.62 -3.44
N THR A 119 -54.40 18.60 -4.20
CA THR A 119 -54.20 17.23 -3.70
C THR A 119 -52.75 16.82 -3.92
N GLY A 120 -52.13 16.25 -2.90
CA GLY A 120 -50.81 15.63 -3.01
C GLY A 120 -50.23 15.34 -1.63
N GLN A 121 -49.46 14.27 -1.53
CA GLN A 121 -48.76 13.88 -0.32
C GLN A 121 -47.29 14.27 -0.46
N THR A 122 -46.73 14.91 0.56
CA THR A 122 -45.28 15.09 0.67
C THR A 122 -44.69 13.79 1.20
N ILE A 123 -43.74 13.21 0.46
CA ILE A 123 -42.92 12.12 0.98
C ILE A 123 -41.66 12.77 1.52
N ASN A 124 -41.50 12.76 2.83
CA ASN A 124 -40.24 13.12 3.47
C ASN A 124 -39.40 11.85 3.48
N VAL A 125 -38.27 11.86 2.78
CA VAL A 125 -37.38 10.70 2.73
C VAL A 125 -36.06 11.09 3.36
N CYS A 126 -35.88 10.70 4.61
CA CYS A 126 -34.61 10.90 5.27
C CYS A 126 -33.49 10.14 4.56
N GLY A 127 -32.38 10.83 4.31
CA GLY A 127 -31.18 10.32 3.67
C GLY A 127 -31.20 10.41 2.15
N ASN A 128 -32.00 11.31 1.56
CA ASN A 128 -32.08 11.50 0.12
C ASN A 128 -31.16 12.64 -0.40
N GLY A 129 -30.48 13.35 0.51
CA GLY A 129 -29.60 14.48 0.25
C GLY A 129 -30.32 15.82 0.11
N VAL A 130 -31.62 15.88 0.43
CA VAL A 130 -32.49 17.04 0.30
C VAL A 130 -33.18 17.29 1.63
N LEU A 131 -33.04 18.51 2.16
CA LEU A 131 -33.69 18.88 3.42
C LEU A 131 -35.21 19.02 3.22
N ASP A 132 -35.97 17.98 3.58
CA ASP A 132 -37.42 17.93 3.47
C ASP A 132 -38.13 18.63 4.65
N ALA A 133 -39.44 18.90 4.47
CA ALA A 133 -40.24 19.57 5.49
C ALA A 133 -40.33 18.71 6.77
N GLY A 134 -39.74 19.20 7.87
CA GLY A 134 -39.73 18.50 9.16
C GLY A 134 -38.38 17.87 9.50
N GLU A 135 -37.42 17.87 8.59
CA GLU A 135 -36.03 17.48 8.84
C GLU A 135 -35.23 18.65 9.43
N GLN A 136 -34.17 18.33 10.16
CA GLN A 136 -33.18 19.31 10.62
C GLN A 136 -31.88 19.21 9.80
N CYS A 137 -31.61 18.04 9.25
CA CYS A 137 -30.48 17.73 8.38
C CYS A 137 -30.90 16.64 7.39
N ASP A 138 -30.21 16.54 6.26
CA ASP A 138 -30.17 15.35 5.41
C ASP A 138 -28.78 15.31 4.75
N ASP A 139 -27.99 14.29 5.04
CA ASP A 139 -26.62 14.11 4.55
C ASP A 139 -26.51 13.04 3.45
N GLY A 140 -27.65 12.66 2.86
CA GLY A 140 -27.71 11.71 1.76
C GLY A 140 -27.63 10.25 2.19
N ASN A 141 -27.75 9.95 3.48
CA ASN A 141 -27.80 8.59 3.98
C ASN A 141 -28.58 8.47 5.31
N THR A 142 -28.68 7.26 5.86
CA THR A 142 -29.38 7.00 7.15
C THR A 142 -28.46 6.30 8.17
N LEU A 143 -27.16 6.46 8.02
CA LEU A 143 -26.17 6.06 9.00
C LEU A 143 -26.28 6.98 10.21
N ALA A 144 -25.77 6.53 11.35
CA ALA A 144 -25.62 7.38 12.54
C ALA A 144 -24.13 7.56 12.81
N GLY A 145 -23.75 8.64 13.50
CA GLY A 145 -22.36 8.97 13.78
C GLY A 145 -21.65 9.74 12.66
N ASP A 146 -22.41 10.41 11.80
CA ASP A 146 -21.97 11.37 10.78
C ASP A 146 -22.61 12.76 10.97
N CYS A 147 -23.27 12.97 12.10
CA CYS A 147 -23.94 14.21 12.54
C CYS A 147 -25.33 14.47 11.97
N CYS A 148 -25.87 13.55 11.18
CA CYS A 148 -27.29 13.47 10.88
C CYS A 148 -27.85 12.12 11.30
N SER A 149 -28.90 12.10 12.12
CA SER A 149 -29.48 10.84 12.58
C SER A 149 -30.22 10.12 11.45
N PRO A 150 -30.50 8.80 11.59
CA PRO A 150 -31.39 8.06 10.67
C PRO A 150 -32.84 8.57 10.62
N THR A 151 -33.17 9.60 11.41
CA THR A 151 -34.46 10.29 11.46
C THR A 151 -34.35 11.75 11.04
N CYS A 152 -33.22 12.13 10.42
CA CYS A 152 -32.95 13.46 9.88
C CYS A 152 -33.08 14.55 10.93
N LYS A 153 -32.54 14.25 12.12
CA LYS A 153 -32.36 15.17 13.24
C LYS A 153 -30.86 15.35 13.47
N PHE A 154 -30.48 16.53 13.96
CA PHE A 154 -29.10 16.73 14.35
C PHE A 154 -28.73 15.72 15.45
N GLU A 155 -27.59 15.06 15.26
CA GLU A 155 -27.02 14.29 16.36
C GLU A 155 -26.53 15.24 17.46
N PRO A 156 -26.53 14.80 18.74
CA PRO A 156 -26.16 15.66 19.85
C PRO A 156 -24.80 16.34 19.68
N LEU A 157 -24.70 17.58 20.15
CA LEU A 157 -23.42 18.29 20.24
C LEU A 157 -22.42 17.45 21.05
N GLY A 158 -21.23 17.22 20.49
CA GLY A 158 -20.18 16.42 21.12
C GLY A 158 -20.27 14.91 20.87
N SER A 159 -21.31 14.42 20.19
CA SER A 159 -21.37 13.02 19.77
C SER A 159 -20.19 12.66 18.88
N PRO A 160 -19.49 11.53 19.11
CA PRO A 160 -18.41 11.07 18.25
C PRO A 160 -18.91 10.88 16.82
N CYS A 161 -18.14 11.37 15.85
CA CYS A 161 -18.44 11.19 14.44
C CYS A 161 -17.22 10.72 13.66
N THR A 162 -17.44 9.94 12.60
CA THR A 162 -16.36 9.25 11.87
C THR A 162 -15.77 10.12 10.76
N ALA A 163 -14.98 11.14 11.11
CA ALA A 163 -14.19 11.87 10.12
C ALA A 163 -12.77 11.27 10.00
N ALA A 164 -12.60 10.42 8.98
CA ALA A 164 -11.42 10.03 8.20
C ALA A 164 -9.99 9.87 8.81
N SER A 165 -9.72 10.11 10.10
CA SER A 165 -8.41 9.87 10.70
C SER A 165 -8.51 9.15 12.04
N VAL A 166 -7.76 8.06 12.17
CA VAL A 166 -7.63 7.29 13.42
C VAL A 166 -7.04 8.12 14.57
N CYS A 167 -6.27 9.17 14.26
CA CYS A 167 -5.53 9.97 15.23
C CYS A 167 -6.22 11.25 15.69
N THR A 168 -7.49 11.43 15.34
CA THR A 168 -8.31 12.55 15.79
C THR A 168 -9.59 12.04 16.42
N ASN A 169 -10.01 12.71 17.48
CA ASN A 169 -11.38 12.62 17.95
C ASN A 169 -12.17 13.69 17.22
N ASN A 170 -13.23 13.26 16.56
CA ASN A 170 -14.12 14.15 15.85
C ASN A 170 -15.50 14.10 16.49
N ALA A 171 -16.16 15.25 16.53
CA ALA A 171 -17.45 15.38 17.17
C ALA A 171 -18.40 16.27 16.38
N CYS A 172 -19.69 16.01 16.56
CA CYS A 172 -20.75 16.80 15.95
C CYS A 172 -20.85 18.18 16.58
N ASN A 173 -21.03 19.20 15.73
CA ASN A 173 -21.24 20.59 16.15
C ASN A 173 -22.71 20.92 16.48
N GLY A 174 -23.62 19.94 16.42
CA GLY A 174 -25.07 20.13 16.61
C GLY A 174 -25.80 20.78 15.43
N ALA A 175 -25.14 20.91 14.27
CA ALA A 175 -25.68 21.52 13.05
C ALA A 175 -25.23 20.74 11.80
N CYS A 176 -25.32 19.41 11.84
CA CYS A 176 -24.96 18.51 10.74
C CYS A 176 -23.52 18.68 10.21
N ALA A 177 -22.55 18.92 11.09
CA ALA A 177 -21.15 18.90 10.71
C ALA A 177 -20.28 18.15 11.70
N CYS A 178 -19.49 17.22 11.16
CA CYS A 178 -18.46 16.50 11.88
C CYS A 178 -17.14 17.29 11.83
N GLY A 179 -16.66 17.72 13.00
CA GLY A 179 -15.46 18.57 13.12
C GLY A 179 -14.36 17.96 13.99
N PHE A 180 -13.14 18.46 13.81
CA PHE A 180 -12.01 18.16 14.71
C PHE A 180 -12.31 18.64 16.13
N LEU A 181 -12.14 17.78 17.13
CA LEU A 181 -12.25 18.12 18.54
C LEU A 181 -10.89 18.12 19.22
N SER A 182 -10.14 17.02 19.11
CA SER A 182 -8.83 16.86 19.75
C SER A 182 -7.98 15.79 19.08
N PHE A 183 -6.68 15.78 19.37
CA PHE A 183 -5.81 14.64 19.08
C PHE A 183 -6.00 13.56 20.14
N ASN A 184 -5.90 12.30 19.74
CA ASN A 184 -5.87 11.17 20.65
C ASN A 184 -4.47 10.51 20.64
N ALA A 185 -4.27 9.55 21.55
CA ALA A 185 -3.02 8.81 21.70
C ALA A 185 -3.26 7.28 21.61
N ILE A 186 -4.26 6.88 20.80
CA ILE A 186 -4.59 5.47 20.64
C ILE A 186 -3.55 4.76 19.75
N PRO A 187 -3.44 3.42 19.85
CA PRO A 187 -2.67 2.64 18.89
C PRO A 187 -3.20 2.83 17.48
N CYS A 188 -2.28 2.92 16.51
CA CYS A 188 -2.59 3.06 15.10
C CYS A 188 -1.58 2.23 14.28
N ASN A 189 -1.63 2.36 12.94
CA ASN A 189 -0.62 1.78 12.06
C ASN A 189 -0.29 2.83 10.99
N ASP A 190 0.98 3.23 10.89
CA ASP A 190 1.44 4.26 9.95
C ASP A 190 1.80 3.69 8.56
N GLY A 191 1.63 2.38 8.38
CA GLY A 191 1.93 1.64 7.17
C GLY A 191 3.43 1.39 6.96
N ASN A 192 4.28 1.84 7.88
CA ASN A 192 5.72 1.70 7.78
C ASN A 192 6.20 0.50 8.61
N VAL A 193 6.64 -0.56 7.93
CA VAL A 193 7.22 -1.76 8.58
C VAL A 193 8.51 -1.48 9.37
N CYS A 194 9.12 -0.31 9.20
CA CYS A 194 10.32 0.13 9.92
C CYS A 194 10.04 0.91 11.19
N THR A 195 8.78 1.02 11.57
CA THR A 195 8.33 1.58 12.84
C THR A 195 7.58 0.50 13.63
N VAL A 196 7.71 0.54 14.95
CA VAL A 196 7.02 -0.35 15.88
C VAL A 196 6.35 0.46 16.98
N GLY A 197 5.23 -0.06 17.47
CA GLY A 197 4.48 0.57 18.55
C GLY A 197 3.82 1.88 18.12
N ASP A 198 3.28 1.93 16.89
CA ASP A 198 2.72 3.16 16.34
C ASP A 198 1.57 3.68 17.20
N THR A 199 1.66 4.95 17.56
CA THR A 199 0.67 5.65 18.37
C THR A 199 0.39 7.02 17.78
N CYS A 200 -0.85 7.45 17.96
CA CYS A 200 -1.26 8.77 17.51
C CYS A 200 -0.53 9.86 18.30
N THR A 201 0.17 10.73 17.59
CA THR A 201 0.89 11.88 18.15
C THR A 201 0.57 13.10 17.31
N LEU A 202 -0.12 14.09 17.90
CA LEU A 202 -0.52 15.33 17.23
C LEU A 202 -1.26 15.12 15.89
N GLY A 203 -2.07 14.07 15.81
CA GLY A 203 -2.87 13.75 14.62
C GLY A 203 -2.16 12.91 13.56
N ALA A 204 -0.87 12.62 13.72
CA ALA A 204 -0.14 11.68 12.88
C ALA A 204 0.00 10.33 13.59
N CYS A 205 -0.09 9.24 12.83
CA CYS A 205 0.32 7.93 13.33
C CYS A 205 1.83 7.82 13.19
N LEU A 206 2.54 7.65 14.30
CA LEU A 206 4.00 7.57 14.33
C LEU A 206 4.44 6.43 15.25
N GLY A 207 5.39 5.62 14.80
CA GLY A 207 6.06 4.63 15.65
C GLY A 207 7.51 4.95 15.98
N THR A 208 8.11 4.06 16.78
CA THR A 208 9.54 4.11 17.11
C THR A 208 10.34 3.30 16.08
N PRO A 209 11.58 3.70 15.72
CA PRO A 209 12.37 2.94 14.76
C PRO A 209 12.51 1.46 15.17
N ALA A 210 12.21 0.55 14.24
CA ALA A 210 12.42 -0.88 14.43
C ALA A 210 13.91 -1.17 14.63
N ASN A 211 14.24 -2.02 15.60
CA ASN A 211 15.60 -2.53 15.73
C ASN A 211 15.82 -3.67 14.72
N CYS A 212 16.68 -3.43 13.74
CA CYS A 212 17.04 -4.43 12.73
C CYS A 212 18.38 -5.13 13.00
N ASP A 213 19.02 -4.88 14.15
CA ASP A 213 20.29 -5.52 14.50
C ASP A 213 20.12 -7.04 14.64
N ASP A 214 20.80 -7.82 13.77
CA ASP A 214 20.83 -9.28 13.82
C ASP A 214 22.01 -9.83 14.64
N ALA A 215 22.74 -8.94 15.32
CA ALA A 215 23.95 -9.21 16.09
C ALA A 215 25.12 -9.79 15.27
N ASN A 216 25.09 -9.66 13.94
CA ASN A 216 26.18 -10.08 13.07
C ASN A 216 27.00 -8.86 12.61
N VAL A 217 28.24 -8.74 13.10
CA VAL A 217 29.16 -7.66 12.72
C VAL A 217 29.44 -7.58 11.22
N CYS A 218 29.24 -8.69 10.48
CA CYS A 218 29.46 -8.79 9.04
C CYS A 218 28.26 -8.43 8.18
N THR A 219 27.19 -7.94 8.79
CA THR A 219 26.05 -7.33 8.13
C THR A 219 25.93 -5.86 8.52
N THR A 220 25.40 -5.05 7.62
CA THR A 220 24.94 -3.71 7.89
C THR A 220 23.42 -3.75 7.89
N ASP A 221 22.84 -3.53 9.07
CA ASP A 221 21.41 -3.60 9.28
C ASP A 221 20.76 -2.28 8.89
N ILE A 222 19.83 -2.37 7.95
CA ILE A 222 19.10 -1.22 7.43
C ILE A 222 17.63 -1.58 7.47
N CYS A 223 16.79 -0.65 7.90
CA CYS A 223 15.37 -0.78 7.67
C CYS A 223 14.96 -0.06 6.40
N THR A 224 14.36 -0.78 5.46
CA THR A 224 13.93 -0.26 4.15
C THR A 224 12.40 -0.10 4.12
N PRO A 225 11.86 1.12 4.32
CA PRO A 225 10.43 1.38 4.22
C PRO A 225 9.94 1.38 2.76
N PRO A 226 8.63 1.23 2.49
CA PRO A 226 7.54 0.97 3.42
C PRO A 226 7.06 -0.51 3.42
N ALA A 227 7.66 -1.41 2.63
CA ALA A 227 7.25 -2.82 2.65
C ALA A 227 8.39 -3.84 2.71
N VAL A 228 9.67 -3.43 2.64
CA VAL A 228 10.78 -4.38 2.63
C VAL A 228 11.17 -4.79 4.06
N GLY A 229 11.15 -3.85 5.02
CA GLY A 229 11.45 -4.14 6.42
C GLY A 229 12.95 -4.22 6.68
N CYS A 230 13.34 -4.99 7.69
CA CYS A 230 14.75 -5.18 8.03
C CYS A 230 15.49 -5.95 6.94
N VAL A 231 16.61 -5.37 6.49
CA VAL A 231 17.54 -5.99 5.55
C VAL A 231 18.94 -5.98 6.15
N HIS A 232 19.67 -7.09 5.94
CA HIS A 232 21.01 -7.30 6.48
C HIS A 232 21.99 -7.46 5.32
N LEU A 233 22.69 -6.38 4.95
CA LEU A 233 23.57 -6.39 3.78
C LEU A 233 24.99 -6.75 4.19
N ALA A 234 25.58 -7.76 3.53
CA ALA A 234 26.97 -8.15 3.81
C ALA A 234 27.95 -6.97 3.64
N ASN A 235 28.79 -6.76 4.64
CA ASN A 235 29.80 -5.72 4.64
C ASN A 235 31.23 -6.31 4.58
N ALA A 236 32.24 -5.43 4.56
CA ALA A 236 33.65 -5.78 4.53
C ALA A 236 34.42 -5.20 5.73
N LEU A 237 33.74 -5.00 6.87
CA LEU A 237 34.37 -4.49 8.09
C LEU A 237 35.35 -5.50 8.68
N ALA A 238 36.24 -5.01 9.54
CA ALA A 238 37.08 -5.88 10.36
C ALA A 238 36.20 -6.65 11.35
N CYS A 239 36.56 -7.90 11.59
CA CYS A 239 35.91 -8.78 12.54
C CYS A 239 36.95 -9.73 13.15
N ASP A 240 36.55 -10.61 14.05
CA ASP A 240 37.38 -11.68 14.59
C ASP A 240 36.58 -12.98 14.46
N ASP A 241 37.10 -13.96 13.73
CA ASP A 241 36.44 -15.26 13.54
C ASP A 241 36.66 -16.22 14.72
N GLY A 242 37.38 -15.75 15.75
CA GLY A 242 37.71 -16.46 16.98
C GLY A 242 38.78 -17.53 16.79
N LYS A 243 39.39 -17.63 15.60
CA LYS A 243 40.36 -18.69 15.29
C LYS A 243 41.78 -18.12 15.29
N ALA A 244 42.57 -18.59 16.23
CA ALA A 244 43.98 -18.22 16.34
C ALA A 244 44.88 -18.62 15.14
N ALA A 245 44.35 -19.40 14.18
CA ALA A 245 45.07 -19.91 13.01
C ALA A 245 44.93 -19.03 11.76
N THR A 246 44.03 -18.05 11.81
CA THR A 246 43.79 -17.05 10.77
C THR A 246 44.33 -15.69 11.21
N THR A 247 44.75 -14.88 10.24
CA THR A 247 45.16 -13.49 10.50
C THR A 247 44.51 -12.56 9.49
N GLY A 248 44.29 -11.30 9.87
CA GLY A 248 43.70 -10.29 8.99
C GLY A 248 42.21 -10.50 8.72
N ASP A 249 41.47 -10.89 9.75
CA ASP A 249 40.04 -11.22 9.69
C ASP A 249 39.19 -10.04 9.17
N SER A 250 38.36 -10.35 8.18
CA SER A 250 37.46 -9.38 7.57
C SER A 250 36.16 -10.05 7.12
N CYS A 251 35.11 -9.26 7.07
CA CYS A 251 33.81 -9.73 6.64
C CYS A 251 33.78 -10.01 5.14
N SER A 252 33.26 -11.17 4.77
CA SER A 252 33.06 -11.58 3.38
C SER A 252 31.82 -12.46 3.26
N GLY A 253 30.88 -12.06 2.41
CA GLY A 253 29.62 -12.80 2.20
C GLY A 253 28.78 -12.96 3.48
N GLY A 254 28.82 -11.99 4.39
CA GLY A 254 28.08 -12.00 5.66
C GLY A 254 28.70 -12.87 6.75
N LYS A 255 29.94 -13.33 6.58
CA LYS A 255 30.68 -14.14 7.55
C LYS A 255 32.06 -13.52 7.83
N CYS A 256 32.55 -13.70 9.04
CA CYS A 256 33.92 -13.34 9.36
C CYS A 256 34.89 -14.41 8.84
N MET A 257 35.92 -14.01 8.08
CA MET A 257 36.92 -14.92 7.53
C MET A 257 38.32 -14.29 7.57
N GLY A 258 39.36 -15.07 7.91
CA GLY A 258 40.75 -14.63 7.82
C GLY A 258 41.62 -15.43 6.82
N PHE A 259 42.86 -14.97 6.64
CA PHE A 259 43.84 -15.61 5.75
C PHE A 259 44.65 -16.69 6.49
N THR A 260 44.88 -17.82 5.83
CA THR A 260 45.72 -18.94 6.27
C THR A 260 47.15 -18.49 6.57
N ALA A 261 47.70 -18.83 7.74
CA ALA A 261 49.10 -18.57 8.05
C ALA A 261 50.03 -19.54 7.28
N ASP A 262 50.82 -19.01 6.35
CA ASP A 262 51.83 -19.76 5.57
C ASP A 262 53.18 -19.80 6.31
N ALA A 263 53.75 -20.99 6.52
CA ALA A 263 55.10 -21.19 7.05
C ALA A 263 56.00 -21.83 5.98
N LYS A 264 56.99 -21.08 5.48
CA LYS A 264 58.00 -21.61 4.56
C LYS A 264 58.96 -22.54 5.32
N LEU A 265 59.10 -23.77 4.85
CA LEU A 265 60.03 -24.75 5.43
C LEU A 265 61.45 -24.54 4.90
N THR A 266 62.42 -24.90 5.72
CA THR A 266 63.85 -24.83 5.43
C THR A 266 64.50 -26.19 5.58
N LEU A 267 65.49 -26.49 4.73
CA LEU A 267 66.31 -27.69 4.86
C LEU A 267 67.19 -27.55 6.11
N ILE A 268 67.04 -28.46 7.07
CA ILE A 268 67.77 -28.41 8.34
C ILE A 268 68.82 -29.51 8.50
N ALA A 269 68.68 -30.63 7.79
CA ALA A 269 69.66 -31.73 7.81
C ALA A 269 69.48 -32.71 6.65
N GLY A 270 70.52 -33.50 6.36
CA GLY A 270 70.52 -34.55 5.34
C GLY A 270 70.91 -34.05 3.95
N GLU A 271 70.64 -34.86 2.94
CA GLU A 271 70.92 -34.53 1.54
C GLU A 271 70.01 -33.40 1.05
N ASN A 272 70.55 -32.54 0.19
CA ASN A 272 69.78 -31.52 -0.50
C ASN A 272 68.88 -32.20 -1.56
N PRO A 273 67.56 -32.23 -1.41
CA PRO A 273 66.69 -32.99 -2.30
C PRO A 273 66.46 -32.30 -3.64
N SER A 274 67.01 -31.11 -3.86
CA SER A 274 66.82 -30.32 -5.07
C SER A 274 67.31 -31.05 -6.31
N LEU A 275 66.49 -31.01 -7.36
CA LEU A 275 66.90 -31.37 -8.71
C LEU A 275 67.78 -30.25 -9.31
N ALA A 276 68.75 -30.60 -10.16
CA ALA A 276 69.66 -29.60 -10.73
C ALA A 276 68.88 -28.48 -11.45
N GLY A 277 69.08 -27.22 -11.03
CA GLY A 277 68.35 -26.06 -11.56
C GLY A 277 66.95 -25.83 -10.99
N PHE A 278 66.43 -26.74 -10.14
CA PHE A 278 65.10 -26.66 -9.51
C PHE A 278 65.23 -26.86 -8.00
N PRO A 279 65.40 -25.77 -7.22
CA PRO A 279 65.48 -25.85 -5.77
C PRO A 279 64.22 -26.48 -5.20
N ALA A 280 64.40 -27.42 -4.26
CA ALA A 280 63.30 -27.95 -3.48
C ALA A 280 62.67 -26.84 -2.62
N VAL A 281 61.35 -26.83 -2.52
CA VAL A 281 60.61 -25.86 -1.71
C VAL A 281 59.61 -26.60 -0.86
N GLY A 282 59.60 -26.27 0.44
CA GLY A 282 58.60 -26.77 1.37
C GLY A 282 57.76 -25.66 1.98
N ASP A 283 56.49 -25.96 2.23
CA ASP A 283 55.54 -25.08 2.91
C ASP A 283 54.61 -25.88 3.82
N ALA A 284 54.19 -25.26 4.91
CA ALA A 284 53.14 -25.75 5.80
C ALA A 284 52.07 -24.68 5.98
N ARG A 285 50.80 -25.10 5.94
CA ARG A 285 49.62 -24.23 5.97
C ARG A 285 48.54 -24.82 6.87
N THR A 286 47.75 -23.97 7.50
CA THR A 286 46.58 -24.38 8.30
C THR A 286 45.44 -23.37 8.21
N ASP A 287 44.21 -23.88 8.12
CA ASP A 287 42.97 -23.08 8.22
C ASP A 287 42.36 -23.11 9.64
N GLY A 288 43.11 -23.66 10.59
CA GLY A 288 42.69 -23.91 11.97
C GLY A 288 42.00 -25.25 12.20
N THR A 289 41.48 -25.90 11.16
CA THR A 289 40.77 -27.18 11.24
C THR A 289 41.42 -28.30 10.41
N SER A 290 42.32 -27.94 9.51
CA SER A 290 43.10 -28.85 8.70
C SER A 290 44.51 -28.33 8.50
N VAL A 291 45.45 -29.26 8.30
CA VAL A 291 46.85 -28.97 8.02
C VAL A 291 47.22 -29.50 6.66
N ARG A 292 47.94 -28.68 5.89
CA ARG A 292 48.62 -29.08 4.67
C ARG A 292 50.12 -28.85 4.81
N VAL A 293 50.92 -29.84 4.44
CA VAL A 293 52.38 -29.73 4.33
C VAL A 293 52.80 -30.25 2.97
N SER A 294 53.64 -29.50 2.26
CA SER A 294 54.16 -29.88 0.95
C SER A 294 55.68 -29.75 0.92
N LEU A 295 56.35 -30.65 0.20
CA LEU A 295 57.74 -30.54 -0.24
C LEU A 295 57.81 -30.90 -1.72
N THR A 296 58.28 -29.98 -2.55
CA THR A 296 58.20 -30.06 -4.02
C THR A 296 59.57 -29.89 -4.68
N ASN A 297 59.66 -30.11 -6.00
CA ASN A 297 60.88 -30.01 -6.82
C ASN A 297 62.04 -30.93 -6.40
N MET A 298 61.71 -32.12 -5.91
CA MET A 298 62.72 -33.09 -5.48
C MET A 298 63.26 -33.90 -6.67
N ASP A 299 64.53 -34.28 -6.57
CA ASP A 299 65.24 -35.12 -7.53
C ASP A 299 64.71 -36.57 -7.53
N PRO A 300 64.09 -37.04 -8.63
CA PRO A 300 63.52 -38.39 -8.69
C PRO A 300 64.56 -39.51 -8.58
N ALA A 301 65.83 -39.25 -8.91
CA ALA A 301 66.87 -40.26 -8.82
C ALA A 301 67.17 -40.65 -7.37
N ARG A 302 66.94 -39.74 -6.43
CA ARG A 302 67.15 -39.93 -4.99
C ARG A 302 65.85 -40.14 -4.23
N PHE A 303 64.77 -39.48 -4.67
CA PHE A 303 63.44 -39.55 -4.08
C PHE A 303 62.42 -40.00 -5.15
N PRO A 304 62.41 -41.30 -5.51
CA PRO A 304 61.51 -41.82 -6.53
C PRO A 304 60.07 -41.92 -6.04
N VAL A 305 59.13 -41.92 -6.99
CA VAL A 305 57.70 -42.12 -6.75
C VAL A 305 57.46 -43.44 -6.00
N GLY A 306 56.56 -43.41 -5.02
CA GLY A 306 56.22 -44.58 -4.19
C GLY A 306 57.12 -44.77 -2.98
N CYS A 307 58.16 -43.95 -2.80
CA CYS A 307 58.91 -43.95 -1.55
C CYS A 307 58.01 -43.52 -0.37
N ALA A 308 57.84 -44.42 0.60
CA ALA A 308 56.89 -44.26 1.72
C ALA A 308 57.55 -43.86 3.07
N GLY A 309 58.86 -43.62 3.09
CA GLY A 309 59.60 -43.31 4.32
C GLY A 309 59.46 -41.86 4.81
N SER A 310 58.35 -41.17 4.47
CA SER A 310 58.11 -39.80 4.93
C SER A 310 57.30 -39.79 6.21
N THR A 311 57.82 -39.14 7.25
CA THR A 311 57.11 -38.82 8.49
C THR A 311 56.96 -37.31 8.58
N ILE A 312 55.73 -36.87 8.77
CA ILE A 312 55.38 -35.45 8.82
C ILE A 312 54.70 -35.18 10.15
N THR A 313 55.19 -34.16 10.84
CA THR A 313 54.68 -33.71 12.13
C THR A 313 54.39 -32.23 12.06
N VAL A 314 53.22 -31.80 12.51
CA VAL A 314 52.88 -30.38 12.66
C VAL A 314 52.22 -30.19 14.01
N GLY A 315 52.95 -29.61 14.96
CA GLY A 315 52.52 -29.59 16.36
C GLY A 315 52.23 -31.02 16.87
N GLY A 316 50.98 -31.28 17.28
CA GLY A 316 50.53 -32.60 17.75
C GLY A 316 50.04 -33.57 16.68
N ILE A 317 49.95 -33.14 15.42
CA ILE A 317 49.48 -33.96 14.31
C ILE A 317 50.67 -34.70 13.70
N SER A 318 50.55 -36.01 13.52
CA SER A 318 51.57 -36.86 12.91
C SER A 318 50.95 -37.75 11.84
N GLY A 319 51.69 -37.97 10.75
CA GLY A 319 51.30 -38.96 9.76
C GLY A 319 52.41 -39.25 8.75
N THR A 320 52.09 -40.08 7.77
CA THR A 320 53.01 -40.45 6.70
C THR A 320 52.43 -40.04 5.35
N ALA A 321 53.31 -39.75 4.40
CA ALA A 321 52.95 -39.49 3.02
C ALA A 321 53.92 -40.24 2.08
N ALA A 322 53.47 -40.51 0.85
CA ALA A 322 54.32 -41.10 -0.17
C ALA A 322 54.86 -40.02 -1.11
N VAL A 323 56.03 -40.27 -1.68
CA VAL A 323 56.55 -39.46 -2.79
C VAL A 323 55.68 -39.70 -4.03
N THR A 324 55.21 -38.62 -4.63
CA THR A 324 54.30 -38.60 -5.78
C THR A 324 54.96 -37.88 -6.98
N PRO A 325 54.52 -38.17 -8.21
CA PRO A 325 54.95 -37.38 -9.36
C PRO A 325 54.56 -35.91 -9.17
N PHE A 326 55.49 -35.00 -9.46
CA PHE A 326 55.25 -33.55 -9.42
C PHE A 326 55.74 -32.91 -10.71
N ALA A 327 55.13 -31.78 -11.06
CA ALA A 327 55.11 -31.21 -12.40
C ALA A 327 56.47 -31.12 -13.12
N SER A 328 56.40 -31.24 -14.44
CA SER A 328 57.43 -30.87 -15.41
C SER A 328 57.33 -29.39 -15.74
N GLN A 329 58.18 -28.55 -15.16
CA GLN A 329 58.06 -27.08 -15.25
C GLN A 329 59.13 -26.40 -16.11
N ALA A 330 59.76 -27.12 -17.05
CA ALA A 330 60.69 -26.52 -18.01
C ALA A 330 60.70 -27.25 -19.35
N VAL A 331 61.27 -26.60 -20.38
CA VAL A 331 61.56 -27.18 -21.69
C VAL A 331 63.08 -27.33 -21.82
N PRO A 332 63.63 -28.54 -22.04
CA PRO A 332 62.91 -29.82 -22.07
C PRO A 332 62.36 -30.23 -20.70
N LEU A 333 61.29 -31.04 -20.69
CA LEU A 333 60.63 -31.51 -19.46
C LEU A 333 61.63 -32.21 -18.54
N VAL A 334 61.87 -31.62 -17.38
CA VAL A 334 62.60 -32.29 -16.28
C VAL A 334 61.56 -32.90 -15.33
N ARG A 335 61.71 -34.20 -15.01
CA ARG A 335 60.81 -34.90 -14.09
C ARG A 335 61.24 -34.57 -12.65
N ALA A 336 60.30 -34.13 -11.81
CA ALA A 336 60.51 -33.92 -10.37
C ALA A 336 59.51 -34.74 -9.56
N THR A 337 59.74 -34.84 -8.25
CA THR A 337 58.81 -35.48 -7.31
C THR A 337 58.43 -34.56 -6.15
N ALA A 338 57.33 -34.88 -5.47
CA ALA A 338 56.85 -34.14 -4.30
C ALA A 338 56.26 -35.06 -3.23
N VAL A 339 56.21 -34.56 -2.00
CA VAL A 339 55.44 -35.13 -0.90
C VAL A 339 54.39 -34.12 -0.52
N ASN A 340 53.12 -34.55 -0.45
CA ASN A 340 52.00 -33.74 0.03
C ASN A 340 51.30 -34.49 1.16
N PHE A 341 51.01 -33.78 2.24
CA PHE A 341 50.31 -34.32 3.41
C PHE A 341 49.20 -33.37 3.79
N GLN A 342 47.96 -33.85 3.76
CA GLN A 342 46.80 -33.07 4.17
C GLN A 342 45.93 -33.91 5.11
N VAL A 343 45.73 -33.42 6.32
CA VAL A 343 44.95 -34.11 7.35
C VAL A 343 44.12 -33.13 8.16
N PRO A 344 42.92 -33.52 8.62
CA PRO A 344 42.18 -32.75 9.61
C PRO A 344 42.94 -32.66 10.93
N GLY A 345 42.84 -31.52 11.61
CA GLY A 345 43.38 -31.31 12.94
C GLY A 345 43.68 -29.84 13.24
N THR A 346 43.64 -29.49 14.53
CA THR A 346 43.95 -28.15 15.03
C THR A 346 45.44 -28.02 15.32
N VAL A 347 46.03 -26.87 14.97
CA VAL A 347 47.44 -26.55 15.25
C VAL A 347 47.51 -25.29 16.11
N ALA A 348 48.21 -25.38 17.24
CA ALA A 348 48.42 -24.24 18.11
C ALA A 348 49.41 -23.24 17.49
N ALA A 349 49.21 -21.94 17.72
CA ALA A 349 50.14 -20.90 17.30
C ALA A 349 51.56 -21.16 17.82
N GLY A 350 52.57 -20.89 16.98
CA GLY A 350 53.98 -21.16 17.30
C GLY A 350 54.42 -22.62 17.15
N SER A 351 53.52 -23.54 16.76
CA SER A 351 53.89 -24.93 16.46
C SER A 351 54.84 -25.02 15.27
N THR A 352 55.77 -25.96 15.33
CA THR A 352 56.72 -26.24 14.23
C THR A 352 56.20 -27.36 13.34
N ALA A 353 56.39 -27.21 12.03
CA ALA A 353 56.17 -28.27 11.05
C ALA A 353 57.51 -28.96 10.74
N GLN A 354 57.54 -30.28 10.66
CA GLN A 354 58.74 -31.07 10.39
C GLN A 354 58.44 -32.15 9.36
N ILE A 355 59.35 -32.31 8.40
CA ILE A 355 59.33 -33.39 7.42
C ILE A 355 60.62 -34.18 7.57
N ARG A 356 60.51 -35.50 7.69
CA ARG A 356 61.64 -36.43 7.57
C ARG A 356 61.33 -37.39 6.45
N LEU A 357 62.16 -37.44 5.41
CA LEU A 357 61.98 -38.32 4.28
C LEU A 357 63.22 -39.19 4.10
N SER A 358 63.03 -40.51 4.02
CA SER A 358 64.08 -41.49 3.75
C SER A 358 63.66 -42.47 2.65
N CYS A 359 64.48 -42.59 1.59
CA CYS A 359 64.22 -43.45 0.44
C CYS A 359 65.42 -44.36 0.14
N ALA A 360 65.18 -45.63 -0.14
CA ALA A 360 66.21 -46.57 -0.60
C ALA A 360 66.16 -46.67 -2.13
N VAL A 361 67.30 -46.45 -2.79
CA VAL A 361 67.49 -46.59 -4.24
C VAL A 361 68.67 -47.52 -4.48
N GLY A 362 68.40 -48.74 -4.94
CA GLY A 362 69.40 -49.80 -4.98
C GLY A 362 69.91 -50.14 -3.57
N ALA A 363 71.23 -50.07 -3.35
CA ALA A 363 71.86 -50.29 -2.05
C ALA A 363 72.10 -48.98 -1.25
N VAL A 364 71.70 -47.82 -1.77
CA VAL A 364 71.93 -46.51 -1.14
C VAL A 364 70.63 -46.01 -0.50
N VAL A 365 70.76 -45.43 0.70
CA VAL A 365 69.64 -44.78 1.40
C VAL A 365 69.86 -43.27 1.40
N HIS A 366 68.95 -42.54 0.75
CA HIS A 366 68.91 -41.09 0.72
C HIS A 366 67.97 -40.56 1.80
N SER A 367 68.36 -39.50 2.51
CA SER A 367 67.51 -38.91 3.55
C SER A 367 67.60 -37.38 3.61
N THR A 368 66.49 -36.72 3.92
CA THR A 368 66.40 -35.26 4.06
C THR A 368 65.44 -34.86 5.19
N ARG A 369 65.70 -33.72 5.83
CA ARG A 369 64.88 -33.17 6.93
C ARG A 369 64.61 -31.68 6.75
N TRP A 370 63.34 -31.30 6.87
CA TRP A 370 62.88 -29.91 6.74
C TRP A 370 62.10 -29.48 7.98
N SER A 371 62.18 -28.19 8.33
CA SER A 371 61.44 -27.59 9.44
C SER A 371 61.08 -26.13 9.20
#